data_AF-A0A1V4YIQ9-F1
#
_entry.id   AF-A0A1V4YIQ9-F1
#
_cell.length_a   1.000
_cell.length_b   1.000
_cell.length_c   1.000
_cell.angle_alpha   90.00
_cell.angle_beta   90.00
_cell.angle_gamma   90.00
#
_symmetry.space_group_name_H-M   'P 1'
#
loop_
_entity.id
_entity.type
_entity.pdbx_description
1 polymer ?
#
loop_
_entity_poly.entity_id
_entity_poly.type
_entity_poly.pdbx_seq_one_letter_code
_entity_poly.pdbx_strand_id
1 'polypeptide(L)' 'MDRRGSGSFQGNRGGSGRGGFNRENREMHNATCADCGKETQVPFAPDPDRPVYCRDCLPAHRPPKRY' A
#
# COMPACT_ATOMS: atom_id res chain seq x y z
N MET A 1 -22.45 -38.01 39.39
CA MET A 1 -21.56 -36.88 39.74
C MET A 1 -21.30 -36.07 38.46
N ASP A 2 -22.34 -35.64 37.71
CA ASP A 2 -22.16 -35.30 36.28
C ASP A 2 -23.08 -34.11 35.90
N ARG A 3 -22.67 -32.88 36.26
CA ARG A 3 -23.35 -31.62 35.91
C ARG A 3 -22.36 -30.52 35.50
N ARG A 4 -22.01 -30.45 34.22
CA ARG A 4 -21.51 -29.25 33.50
C ARG A 4 -22.04 -29.36 32.05
N GLY A 5 -23.04 -28.62 31.54
CA GLY A 5 -23.30 -27.18 31.65
C GLY A 5 -22.14 -26.45 30.97
N SER A 6 -22.26 -25.76 29.83
CA SER A 6 -23.30 -24.83 29.38
C SER A 6 -22.98 -24.37 27.95
N GLY A 7 -24.00 -24.29 27.09
CA GLY A 7 -23.88 -23.64 25.78
C GLY A 7 -23.79 -22.12 25.90
N SER A 8 -23.08 -21.50 24.96
CA SER A 8 -23.08 -20.05 24.75
C SER A 8 -23.14 -19.76 23.26
N PHE A 9 -24.36 -19.51 22.79
CA PHE A 9 -24.66 -18.94 21.49
C PHE A 9 -24.38 -17.43 21.55
N GLN A 10 -23.25 -16.99 21.03
CA GLN A 10 -22.99 -15.57 20.70
C GLN A 10 -21.89 -15.60 19.63
N GLY A 11 -22.17 -15.49 18.34
CA GLY A 11 -22.86 -14.35 17.76
C GLY A 11 -21.84 -13.27 17.43
N ASN A 12 -20.99 -13.48 16.42
CA ASN A 12 -20.35 -12.36 15.71
C ASN A 12 -20.23 -12.65 14.21
N ARG A 13 -21.39 -12.73 13.55
CA ARG A 13 -21.53 -12.36 12.15
C ARG A 13 -21.57 -10.82 12.08
N GLY A 14 -20.41 -10.19 12.16
CA GLY A 14 -20.20 -8.82 11.68
C GLY A 14 -19.29 -8.93 10.46
N GLY A 15 -19.75 -8.81 9.22
CA GLY A 15 -20.68 -7.80 8.76
C GLY A 15 -19.89 -6.56 8.34
N SER A 16 -19.35 -6.61 7.12
CA SER A 16 -19.28 -5.43 6.25
C SER A 16 -18.47 -4.23 6.76
N GLY A 17 -17.18 -4.41 7.03
CA GLY A 17 -16.23 -3.31 7.07
C GLY A 17 -15.86 -2.82 5.67
N ARG A 18 -16.81 -2.31 4.88
CA ARG A 18 -16.51 -1.48 3.69
C ARG A 18 -16.08 -0.09 4.20
N GLY A 19 -14.95 -0.06 4.89
CA GLY A 19 -14.41 1.13 5.53
C GLY A 19 -13.56 1.92 4.56
N GLY A 20 -14.18 2.91 3.91
CA GLY A 20 -13.54 4.15 3.50
C GLY A 20 -12.29 4.00 2.64
N PHE A 21 -12.48 3.90 1.33
CA PHE A 21 -11.49 4.40 0.36
C PHE A 21 -11.37 5.93 0.51
N ASN A 22 -10.82 6.39 1.63
CA ASN A 22 -10.16 7.68 1.67
C ASN A 22 -8.91 7.50 0.82
N ARG A 23 -9.06 7.59 -0.51
CA ARG A 23 -8.00 8.08 -1.37
C ARG A 23 -7.76 9.51 -0.93
N GLU A 24 -7.06 9.65 0.18
CA GLU A 24 -6.34 10.86 0.53
C GLU A 24 -5.68 11.31 -0.78
N ASN A 25 -6.05 12.52 -1.20
CA ASN A 25 -5.63 13.11 -2.44
C ASN A 25 -4.12 13.28 -2.38
N ARG A 26 -3.38 12.20 -2.65
CA ARG A 26 -1.92 12.22 -2.68
C ARG A 26 -1.57 13.20 -3.77
N GLU A 27 -1.02 14.34 -3.37
CA GLU A 27 -0.53 15.33 -4.29
C GLU A 27 0.51 14.64 -5.19
N MET A 28 0.20 14.60 -6.48
CA MET A 28 1.07 13.98 -7.47
C MET A 28 2.13 15.03 -7.84
N HIS A 29 3.37 14.79 -7.44
CA HIS A 29 4.49 15.65 -7.80
C HIS A 29 5.07 15.23 -9.14
N ASN A 30 5.38 16.22 -9.98
CA ASN A 30 6.12 16.00 -11.22
C ASN A 30 7.59 15.73 -10.89
N ALA A 31 8.12 14.62 -11.41
CA ALA A 31 9.49 14.20 -11.21
C ALA A 31 10.08 13.67 -12.52
N THR A 32 11.39 13.80 -12.68
CA THR A 32 12.11 13.29 -13.84
C THR A 32 12.73 11.95 -13.51
N CYS A 33 12.52 10.95 -14.38
CA CYS A 33 13.14 9.63 -14.20
C CYS A 33 14.66 9.71 -14.34
N ALA A 34 15.41 9.21 -13.37
CA ALA A 34 16.87 9.24 -13.38
C ALA A 34 17.51 8.35 -14.47
N ASP A 35 16.88 7.23 -14.86
CA ASP A 35 17.41 6.38 -15.94
C ASP A 35 17.06 6.87 -17.35
N CYS A 36 15.77 7.18 -17.59
CA CYS A 36 15.28 7.45 -18.96
C CYS A 36 14.94 8.92 -19.23
N GLY A 37 14.99 9.80 -18.22
CA GLY A 37 14.72 11.23 -18.38
C GLY A 37 13.25 11.62 -18.60
N LYS A 38 12.31 10.66 -18.54
CA LYS A 38 10.88 10.94 -18.75
C LYS A 38 10.24 11.63 -17.54
N GLU A 39 9.33 12.55 -17.80
CA GLU A 39 8.49 13.16 -16.77
C GLU A 39 7.46 12.15 -16.26
N THR A 40 7.41 11.95 -14.94
CA THR A 40 6.48 11.04 -14.27
C THR A 40 5.85 11.72 -13.07
N GLN A 41 4.61 11.35 -12.79
CA GLN A 41 3.90 11.82 -11.60
C GLN A 41 4.08 10.81 -10.48
N VAL A 42 4.65 11.24 -9.36
CA VAL A 42 4.90 10.40 -8.19
C VAL A 42 4.22 10.97 -6.94
N PRO A 43 3.69 10.10 -6.05
CA PRO A 43 2.98 10.54 -4.85
C PRO A 43 3.92 10.95 -3.70
N PHE A 44 5.20 11.19 -3.99
CA PHE A 44 6.24 11.57 -3.03
C PHE A 44 7.04 12.74 -3.60
N ALA A 45 7.57 13.60 -2.74
CA ALA A 45 8.41 14.71 -3.17
C ALA A 45 9.69 14.18 -3.84
N PRO A 46 10.05 14.64 -5.06
CA PRO A 46 11.31 14.28 -5.68
C PRO A 46 12.46 14.95 -4.92
N ASP A 47 13.23 14.18 -4.17
CA ASP A 47 14.44 14.64 -3.49
C ASP A 47 15.67 14.47 -4.41
N PRO A 48 16.65 15.39 -4.39
CA PRO A 48 17.89 15.22 -5.17
C PRO A 48 18.78 14.07 -4.65
N ASP A 49 18.58 13.64 -3.40
CA ASP A 49 19.29 12.53 -2.77
C ASP A 49 18.72 11.15 -3.18
N ARG A 50 17.43 11.10 -3.54
CA ARG A 50 16.71 9.85 -3.83
C ARG A 50 16.24 9.82 -5.29
N PRO A 51 16.85 8.99 -6.16
CA PRO A 51 16.49 8.98 -7.57
C PRO A 51 15.05 8.52 -7.78
N VAL A 52 14.31 9.27 -8.60
CA VAL A 52 12.96 8.92 -9.01
C VAL A 52 13.02 8.04 -10.25
N TYR A 53 12.25 6.96 -10.24
CA TYR A 53 12.16 6.02 -11.36
C TYR A 53 10.73 5.94 -11.88
N CYS A 54 10.58 5.86 -13.20
CA CYS A 54 9.30 5.61 -13.82
C CYS A 54 8.83 4.17 -13.54
N ARG A 55 7.57 3.87 -13.87
CA ARG A 55 6.97 2.54 -13.66
C ARG A 55 7.72 1.42 -14.37
N ASP A 56 8.41 1.74 -15.46
CA ASP A 56 9.16 0.79 -16.28
C ASP A 56 10.59 0.56 -15.76
N CYS A 57 11.24 1.60 -15.21
CA CYS A 57 12.61 1.51 -14.68
C CYS A 57 12.65 1.00 -13.23
N LEU A 58 11.61 1.30 -12.44
CA LEU A 58 11.55 0.92 -11.03
C LEU A 58 11.74 -0.60 -10.79
N PRO A 59 11.18 -1.53 -11.59
CA PRO A 59 11.42 -2.97 -11.43
C PRO A 59 12.89 -3.39 -11.51
N ALA A 60 13.71 -2.70 -12.32
CA ALA A 60 15.13 -3.03 -12.46
C ALA A 60 15.94 -2.66 -11.21
N HIS A 61 15.54 -1.60 -10.50
CA HIS A 61 16.20 -1.10 -9.29
C HIS A 61 15.59 -1.63 -7.99
N ARG A 62 14.48 -2.39 -8.06
CA ARG A 62 13.88 -2.98 -6.87
C ARG A 62 14.78 -4.10 -6.35
N PRO A 63 15.16 -4.08 -5.05
CA PRO A 63 15.92 -5.19 -4.48
C PRO A 63 15.09 -6.48 -4.62
N PRO A 64 15.75 -7.63 -4.88
CA PRO A 64 15.04 -8.90 -4.98
C PRO A 64 14.31 -9.12 -3.66
N LYS A 65 13.02 -9.42 -3.74
CA LYS A 65 12.22 -9.76 -2.57
C LYS A 65 12.85 -11.01 -1.95
N ARG A 66 13.55 -10.85 -0.83
CA ARG A 66 14.08 -11.97 -0.06
C ARG A 66 12.86 -12.75 0.44
N TYR A 67 12.73 -13.98 -0.04
CA TYR A 67 11.76 -14.96 0.44
C TYR A 67 12.34 -15.65 1.66
#